data_AF-A0A838J5U5-F1
#
_entry.id   AF-A0A838J5U5-F1
#
_cell.length_a   1.000
_cell.length_b   1.000
_cell.length_c   1.000
_cell.angle_alpha   90.00
_cell.angle_beta   90.00
_cell.angle_gamma   90.00
#
_symmetry.space_group_name_H-M   'P 1'
#
loop_
_entity.id
_entity.type
_entity.pdbx_description
1 polymer ?
#
loop_
_entity_poly.entity_id
_entity_poly.type
_entity_poly.pdbx_seq_one_letter_code
_entity_poly.pdbx_strand_id
1 'polypeptide(L)'
;MEDIRGFPNARCHELVGDRKGTLAVDLGHPYRLIFEPNHIPIPRKVDGGLDWTIVTAIRILAKEKLVELCANAGVAVVLVRELPNIGIGGATQWIAPDKALIQLRLRYKTDDEFWFTFFHEVGHILLHAERQIFLEIDEAQSKTVEQEADNFSKNTLVDTIQWKKFMSSGYSFSEAEIKQFAREVKVAPGIIVGRLQQEKLLSYTQRNELKRSLVWSEL
;
A
#
# COMPACT_ATOMS: atom_id res chain seq x y z
N MET A 1 1.30 -5.36 24.37
CA MET A 1 2.57 -4.93 23.73
C MET A 1 3.79 -5.63 24.32
N GLU A 2 3.65 -6.42 25.38
CA GLU A 2 4.74 -7.25 25.91
C GLU A 2 5.22 -8.31 24.90
N ASP A 3 4.34 -8.81 24.02
CA ASP A 3 4.69 -9.84 23.03
C ASP A 3 5.66 -9.39 21.91
N ILE A 4 5.74 -8.09 21.63
CA ILE A 4 6.62 -7.54 20.58
C ILE A 4 8.09 -7.52 21.04
N ARG A 5 8.34 -7.64 22.35
CA ARG A 5 9.69 -7.71 22.93
C ARG A 5 10.32 -9.09 22.83
N GLY A 6 9.56 -10.12 22.44
CA GLY A 6 10.03 -11.50 22.30
C GLY A 6 10.53 -11.89 20.90
N PHE A 7 10.45 -11.00 19.91
CA PHE A 7 10.94 -11.26 18.54
C PHE A 7 12.48 -11.22 18.51
N PRO A 8 13.17 -12.28 18.05
CA PRO A 8 14.63 -12.30 18.02
C PRO A 8 15.14 -11.21 17.06
N ASN A 9 16.02 -10.34 17.58
CA ASN A 9 16.57 -9.13 16.94
C ASN A 9 15.60 -7.95 16.72
N ALA A 10 14.35 -8.00 17.23
CA ALA A 10 13.44 -6.86 17.19
C ALA A 10 13.31 -6.20 18.57
N ARG A 11 13.79 -4.96 18.70
CA ARG A 11 13.76 -4.24 19.98
C ARG A 11 12.66 -3.19 19.98
N CYS A 12 11.62 -3.43 20.79
CA CYS A 12 10.55 -2.46 21.03
C CYS A 12 10.89 -1.52 22.21
N HIS A 13 10.86 -0.21 21.99
CA HIS A 13 11.11 0.78 23.04
C HIS A 13 10.32 2.09 22.85
N GLU A 14 10.01 2.77 23.97
CA GLU A 14 9.52 4.16 23.93
C GLU A 14 10.65 5.04 23.42
N LEU A 15 10.31 5.95 22.50
CA LEU A 15 11.23 6.98 22.10
C LEU A 15 11.25 8.09 23.16
N VAL A 16 12.45 8.57 23.46
CA VAL A 16 12.68 9.65 24.42
C VAL A 16 12.83 10.99 23.71
N GLY A 17 12.87 12.09 24.47
CA GLY A 17 13.10 13.43 23.92
C GLY A 17 11.88 13.99 23.18
N ASP A 18 12.08 14.41 21.95
CA ASP A 18 11.07 15.01 21.06
C ASP A 18 9.98 14.03 20.60
N ARG A 19 10.26 12.73 20.59
CA ARG A 19 9.32 11.65 20.20
C ARG A 19 8.68 10.94 21.39
N LYS A 20 8.74 11.57 22.56
CA LYS A 20 8.17 11.08 23.81
C LYS A 20 6.68 10.77 23.65
N GLY A 21 6.29 9.53 23.95
CA GLY A 21 4.92 9.03 23.76
C GLY A 21 4.70 8.21 22.48
N THR A 22 5.73 8.04 21.65
CA THR A 22 5.73 7.12 20.49
C THR A 22 6.66 5.93 20.73
N LEU A 23 6.46 4.87 19.96
CA LEU A 23 7.00 3.54 20.20
C LEU A 23 7.66 3.05 18.92
N ALA A 24 8.91 2.58 19.00
CA ALA A 24 9.64 2.01 17.86
C ALA A 24 9.94 0.52 18.10
N VAL A 25 9.84 -0.29 17.04
CA VAL A 25 10.22 -1.70 16.99
C VAL A 25 11.25 -1.88 15.90
N ASP A 26 12.49 -2.19 16.25
CA ASP A 26 13.54 -2.45 15.28
C ASP A 26 13.25 -3.75 14.48
N LEU A 27 13.44 -3.75 13.17
CA LEU A 27 13.21 -4.89 12.26
C LEU A 27 14.55 -5.42 11.67
N GLY A 28 15.64 -5.19 12.40
CA GLY A 28 17.02 -5.32 11.94
C GLY A 28 17.53 -3.99 11.38
N HIS A 29 18.72 -3.56 11.83
CA HIS A 29 19.28 -2.25 11.46
C HIS A 29 19.32 -2.06 9.93
N PRO A 30 18.85 -0.91 9.40
CA PRO A 30 18.34 0.28 10.10
C PRO A 30 16.82 0.35 10.28
N TYR A 31 16.08 -0.71 9.93
CA TYR A 31 14.62 -0.65 9.86
C TYR A 31 13.99 -0.65 11.24
N ARG A 32 12.96 0.18 11.39
CA ARG A 32 12.10 0.20 12.58
C ARG A 32 10.69 0.58 12.21
N LEU A 33 9.73 -0.14 12.76
CA LEU A 33 8.31 0.20 12.71
C LEU A 33 8.01 1.16 13.87
N ILE A 34 7.35 2.29 13.60
CA ILE A 34 7.00 3.27 14.64
C ILE A 34 5.48 3.40 14.74
N PHE A 35 4.98 3.58 15.94
CA PHE A 35 3.56 3.69 16.22
C PHE A 35 3.29 4.49 17.49
N GLU A 36 2.04 4.95 17.65
CA GLU A 36 1.61 5.73 18.82
C GLU A 36 0.36 5.13 19.47
N PRO A 37 0.16 5.30 20.80
CA PRO A 37 -1.08 4.95 21.49
C PRO A 37 -2.25 5.79 20.97
N ASN A 38 -3.34 5.14 20.57
CA ASN A 38 -4.52 5.81 20.03
C ASN A 38 -5.63 5.87 21.09
N HIS A 39 -5.44 6.72 22.11
CA HIS A 39 -6.37 6.91 23.23
C HIS A 39 -6.55 8.40 23.55
N ILE A 40 -7.75 8.75 24.02
CA ILE A 40 -8.05 10.07 24.57
C ILE A 40 -8.72 9.87 25.94
N PRO A 41 -8.04 10.17 27.06
CA PRO A 41 -6.64 10.64 27.17
C PRO A 41 -5.61 9.52 26.97
N ILE A 42 -4.36 9.89 26.67
CA ILE A 42 -3.23 8.94 26.53
C ILE A 42 -2.93 8.30 27.90
N PRO A 43 -2.92 6.95 28.04
CA PRO A 43 -2.65 6.28 29.31
C PRO A 43 -1.23 6.52 29.80
N ARG A 44 -1.08 7.04 31.01
CA ARG A 44 0.22 7.37 31.62
C ARG A 44 0.31 6.81 33.02
N LYS A 45 1.52 6.39 33.41
CA LYS A 45 1.86 6.01 34.78
C LYS A 45 1.96 7.26 35.65
N VAL A 46 2.02 7.05 36.97
CA VAL A 46 2.17 8.11 37.97
C VAL A 46 3.44 8.94 37.75
N ASP A 47 4.49 8.36 37.15
CA ASP A 47 5.75 9.03 36.81
C ASP A 47 5.73 9.79 35.46
N GLY A 48 4.59 9.77 34.75
CA GLY A 48 4.40 10.43 33.45
C GLY A 48 4.90 9.65 32.22
N GLY A 49 5.53 8.48 32.42
CA GLY A 49 5.80 7.52 31.36
C GLY A 49 4.51 6.92 30.80
N LEU A 50 4.54 6.37 29.58
CA LEU A 50 3.37 5.71 29.02
C LEU A 50 2.96 4.52 29.92
N ASP A 51 1.67 4.35 30.20
CA ASP A 51 1.20 3.14 30.88
C ASP A 51 0.91 2.02 29.89
N TRP A 52 1.97 1.31 29.53
CA TRP A 52 1.98 0.19 28.60
C TRP A 52 0.96 -0.90 28.93
N THR A 53 0.60 -1.05 30.21
CA THR A 53 -0.35 -2.08 30.66
C THR A 53 -1.80 -1.72 30.30
N ILE A 54 -2.04 -0.46 29.94
CA ILE A 54 -3.36 0.12 29.67
C ILE A 54 -3.51 0.52 28.18
N VAL A 55 -2.44 0.51 27.39
CA VAL A 55 -2.50 0.80 25.95
C VAL A 55 -3.19 -0.35 25.22
N THR A 56 -4.50 -0.21 25.00
CA THR A 56 -5.35 -1.17 24.29
C THR A 56 -5.46 -0.96 22.76
N ALA A 57 -5.04 0.20 22.23
CA ALA A 57 -5.04 0.54 20.81
C ALA A 57 -3.77 1.32 20.44
N ILE A 58 -3.18 0.98 19.30
CA ILE A 58 -2.10 1.74 18.68
C ILE A 58 -2.54 2.22 17.31
N ARG A 59 -2.29 3.49 17.00
CA ARG A 59 -2.14 3.94 15.62
C ARG A 59 -0.79 3.38 15.21
N ILE A 60 -0.84 2.22 14.54
CA ILE A 60 0.35 1.84 13.82
C ILE A 60 0.51 2.89 12.75
N LEU A 61 1.73 3.40 12.61
CA LEU A 61 2.02 4.14 11.38
C LEU A 61 2.02 3.17 10.16
N ALA A 62 1.63 1.88 10.31
CA ALA A 62 1.29 0.88 9.28
C ALA A 62 0.66 -0.45 9.84
N LYS A 63 -0.57 -0.89 9.48
CA LYS A 63 -1.04 -2.27 9.79
C LYS A 63 -2.03 -2.77 8.74
N GLU A 64 -1.70 -3.77 7.93
CA GLU A 64 -2.64 -4.43 6.99
C GLU A 64 -2.11 -5.86 6.75
N LYS A 65 -2.97 -6.85 6.45
CA LYS A 65 -2.56 -8.18 5.92
C LYS A 65 -1.57 -8.05 4.75
N LEU A 66 -1.69 -6.95 4.01
CA LEU A 66 -0.74 -6.50 3.01
C LEU A 66 0.70 -6.39 3.56
N VAL A 67 0.90 -5.61 4.62
CA VAL A 67 2.21 -5.36 5.25
C VAL A 67 2.86 -6.68 5.69
N GLU A 68 2.07 -7.61 6.23
CA GLU A 68 2.57 -8.93 6.65
C GLU A 68 3.00 -9.80 5.47
N LEU A 69 2.14 -9.94 4.45
CA LEU A 69 2.44 -10.71 3.24
C LEU A 69 3.67 -10.16 2.53
N CYS A 70 3.78 -8.83 2.44
CA CYS A 70 4.95 -8.15 1.91
C CYS A 70 6.19 -8.40 2.76
N ALA A 71 6.11 -8.28 4.09
CA ALA A 71 7.26 -8.48 4.97
C ALA A 71 7.83 -9.91 4.86
N ASN A 72 6.97 -10.92 4.72
CA ASN A 72 7.39 -12.31 4.48
C ASN A 72 8.09 -12.51 3.13
N ALA A 73 7.85 -11.63 2.16
CA ALA A 73 8.54 -11.59 0.89
C ALA A 73 9.77 -10.67 0.89
N GLY A 74 10.20 -10.15 2.06
CA GLY A 74 11.30 -9.19 2.17
C GLY A 74 10.90 -7.75 1.83
N VAL A 75 9.61 -7.44 1.72
CA VAL A 75 9.09 -6.13 1.32
C VAL A 75 8.48 -5.40 2.51
N ALA A 76 9.09 -4.31 2.95
CA ALA A 76 8.47 -3.40 3.90
C ALA A 76 7.47 -2.49 3.18
N VAL A 77 6.24 -2.31 3.72
CA VAL A 77 5.24 -1.39 3.17
C VAL A 77 4.96 -0.29 4.17
N VAL A 78 5.01 0.97 3.71
CA VAL A 78 4.76 2.15 4.55
C VAL A 78 3.70 3.02 3.89
N LEU A 79 2.66 3.33 4.66
CA LEU A 79 1.59 4.22 4.23
C LEU A 79 1.89 5.64 4.70
N VAL A 80 1.87 6.59 3.77
CA VAL A 80 2.16 8.00 4.07
C VAL A 80 0.94 8.87 3.77
N ARG A 81 0.63 9.79 4.70
CA ARG A 81 -0.42 10.81 4.52
C ARG A 81 -0.11 11.73 3.35
N GLU A 82 1.13 12.23 3.26
CA GLU A 82 1.56 13.19 2.25
C GLU A 82 3.05 13.03 1.94
N LEU A 83 3.41 13.24 0.67
CA LEU A 83 4.74 13.70 0.28
C LEU A 83 4.51 15.06 -0.41
N PRO A 84 4.74 16.19 0.26
CA PRO A 84 4.49 17.49 -0.36
C PRO A 84 5.28 17.62 -1.67
N ASN A 85 4.62 18.10 -2.74
CA ASN A 85 5.19 18.39 -4.06
C ASN A 85 5.76 17.22 -4.88
N ILE A 86 5.38 15.97 -4.59
CA ILE A 86 5.77 14.81 -5.42
C ILE A 86 4.52 14.28 -6.12
N GLY A 87 4.48 14.32 -7.45
CA GLY A 87 3.35 13.82 -8.27
C GLY A 87 3.16 12.30 -8.26
N ILE A 88 3.91 11.58 -7.43
CA ILE A 88 4.01 10.12 -7.45
C ILE A 88 3.05 9.53 -6.39
N GLY A 89 2.25 8.54 -6.81
CA GLY A 89 1.27 7.86 -5.96
C GLY A 89 1.90 6.85 -5.00
N GLY A 90 3.07 6.31 -5.34
CA GLY A 90 3.87 5.39 -4.54
C GLY A 90 5.36 5.59 -4.82
N ALA A 91 6.21 4.79 -4.18
CA ALA A 91 7.63 4.71 -4.54
C ALA A 91 8.20 3.37 -4.07
N THR A 92 9.16 2.85 -4.81
CA THR A 92 9.84 1.59 -4.51
C THR A 92 11.35 1.76 -4.44
N GLN A 93 11.97 1.16 -3.42
CA GLN A 93 13.41 1.15 -3.26
C GLN A 93 13.91 -0.19 -2.69
N TRP A 94 15.00 -0.74 -3.23
CA TRP A 94 15.75 -1.80 -2.56
C TRP A 94 16.57 -1.20 -1.41
N ILE A 95 16.42 -1.77 -0.22
CA ILE A 95 17.02 -1.29 1.03
C ILE A 95 18.10 -2.24 1.56
N ALA A 96 18.07 -3.50 1.13
CA ALA A 96 19.14 -4.49 1.23
C ALA A 96 19.07 -5.44 0.01
N PRO A 97 20.07 -6.30 -0.25
CA PRO A 97 20.06 -7.21 -1.41
C PRO A 97 18.81 -8.12 -1.50
N ASP A 98 18.21 -8.42 -0.35
CA ASP A 98 17.03 -9.28 -0.18
C ASP A 98 15.83 -8.51 0.41
N LYS A 99 15.91 -7.18 0.48
CA LYS A 99 14.86 -6.36 1.10
C LYS A 99 14.47 -5.16 0.25
N ALA A 100 13.17 -4.99 0.03
CA ALA A 100 12.60 -3.83 -0.65
C ALA A 100 11.68 -3.03 0.28
N LEU A 101 11.47 -1.76 -0.05
CA LEU A 101 10.56 -0.84 0.61
C LEU A 101 9.57 -0.31 -0.44
N ILE A 102 8.29 -0.43 -0.16
CA ILE A 102 7.20 0.22 -0.90
C ILE A 102 6.61 1.32 -0.01
N GLN A 103 6.50 2.51 -0.55
CA GLN A 103 5.82 3.64 0.08
C GLN A 103 4.55 3.96 -0.70
N LEU A 104 3.41 4.11 -0.04
CA LEU A 104 2.13 4.41 -0.69
C LEU A 104 1.50 5.66 -0.11
N ARG A 105 1.03 6.56 -0.96
CA ARG A 105 0.19 7.69 -0.55
C ARG A 105 -1.25 7.25 -0.39
N LEU A 106 -1.91 7.63 0.71
CA LEU A 106 -3.32 7.27 0.97
C LEU A 106 -4.34 8.39 0.84
N ARG A 107 -3.93 9.67 0.91
CA ARG A 107 -4.88 10.79 0.93
C ARG A 107 -5.74 10.81 -0.34
N TYR A 108 -7.07 10.83 -0.16
CA TYR A 108 -8.09 10.84 -1.21
C TYR A 108 -8.16 9.62 -2.13
N LYS A 109 -7.42 8.55 -1.82
CA LYS A 109 -7.44 7.36 -2.67
C LYS A 109 -8.71 6.56 -2.48
N THR A 110 -9.25 6.11 -3.60
CA THR A 110 -10.19 5.01 -3.64
C THR A 110 -9.47 3.67 -3.71
N ASP A 111 -10.18 2.58 -3.43
CA ASP A 111 -9.67 1.22 -3.45
C ASP A 111 -8.98 0.85 -4.76
N ASP A 112 -9.53 1.28 -5.91
CA ASP A 112 -8.89 1.09 -7.21
C ASP A 112 -7.55 1.79 -7.34
N GLU A 113 -7.47 3.06 -6.94
CA GLU A 113 -6.24 3.85 -7.04
C GLU A 113 -5.15 3.36 -6.08
N PHE A 114 -5.54 2.83 -4.92
CA PHE A 114 -4.60 2.26 -3.96
C PHE A 114 -4.02 0.95 -4.46
N TRP A 115 -4.89 0.00 -4.84
CA TRP A 115 -4.44 -1.32 -5.27
C TRP A 115 -3.68 -1.24 -6.60
N PHE A 116 -4.09 -0.36 -7.51
CA PHE A 116 -3.35 -0.11 -8.75
C PHE A 116 -1.93 0.38 -8.45
N THR A 117 -1.78 1.39 -7.59
CA THR A 117 -0.47 1.91 -7.20
C THR A 117 0.37 0.83 -6.51
N PHE A 118 -0.20 0.10 -5.53
CA PHE A 118 0.54 -0.95 -4.84
C PHE A 118 1.11 -2.01 -5.80
N PHE A 119 0.30 -2.53 -6.74
CA PHE A 119 0.81 -3.53 -7.67
C PHE A 119 1.73 -2.96 -8.75
N HIS A 120 1.61 -1.67 -9.08
CA HIS A 120 2.59 -0.97 -9.93
C HIS A 120 3.97 -0.95 -9.25
N GLU A 121 4.03 -0.60 -7.96
CA GLU A 121 5.26 -0.65 -7.16
C GLU A 121 5.84 -2.07 -7.06
N VAL A 122 4.99 -3.09 -6.87
CA VAL A 122 5.43 -4.50 -6.92
C VAL A 122 5.98 -4.87 -8.31
N GLY A 123 5.39 -4.34 -9.39
CA GLY A 123 5.89 -4.50 -10.75
C GLY A 123 7.32 -4.02 -10.90
N HIS A 124 7.66 -2.87 -10.31
CA HIS A 124 9.04 -2.38 -10.30
C HIS A 124 10.01 -3.32 -9.56
N ILE A 125 9.60 -3.87 -8.41
CA ILE A 125 10.41 -4.85 -7.68
C ILE A 125 10.69 -6.07 -8.56
N LEU A 126 9.66 -6.65 -9.17
CA LEU A 126 9.77 -7.95 -9.85
C LEU A 126 10.38 -7.86 -11.25
N LEU A 127 10.09 -6.80 -12.00
CA LEU A 127 10.50 -6.68 -13.40
C LEU A 127 11.80 -5.89 -13.57
N HIS A 128 12.19 -5.08 -12.58
CA HIS A 128 13.26 -4.08 -12.77
C HIS A 128 14.31 -4.06 -11.64
N ALA A 129 14.34 -5.07 -10.75
CA ALA A 129 15.32 -5.18 -9.66
C ALA A 129 16.78 -4.96 -10.09
N GLU A 130 17.17 -5.50 -11.24
CA GLU A 130 18.55 -5.44 -11.74
C GLU A 130 18.90 -4.12 -12.43
N ARG A 131 17.89 -3.34 -12.85
CA ARG A 131 18.08 -2.10 -13.64
C ARG A 131 18.39 -0.88 -12.77
N GLN A 132 18.20 -0.94 -11.44
CA GLN A 132 18.57 0.16 -10.54
C GLN A 132 20.09 0.31 -10.32
N ILE A 133 20.90 -0.69 -10.67
CA ILE A 133 22.38 -0.64 -10.54
C ILE A 133 23.03 0.08 -11.73
N PHE A 134 22.32 0.25 -12.84
CA PHE A 134 22.80 0.92 -14.06
C PHE A 134 22.03 2.22 -14.32
N LEU A 135 22.38 3.29 -13.61
CA LEU A 135 21.78 4.61 -13.78
C LEU A 135 22.42 5.40 -14.94
N GLU A 136 22.01 5.06 -16.16
CA GLU A 136 21.88 5.98 -17.31
C GLU A 136 20.61 5.57 -18.10
N ILE A 137 19.44 5.67 -17.46
CA ILE A 137 18.15 5.35 -18.09
C ILE A 137 17.68 6.57 -18.89
N ASP A 138 17.55 6.44 -20.20
CA ASP A 138 16.99 7.51 -21.06
C ASP A 138 15.45 7.60 -20.95
N GLU A 139 14.87 8.65 -21.52
CA GLU A 139 13.42 8.91 -21.44
C GLU A 139 12.57 7.79 -22.08
N ALA A 140 13.08 7.10 -23.10
CA ALA A 140 12.37 6.02 -23.78
C ALA A 140 12.35 4.73 -22.95
N GLN A 141 13.46 4.41 -22.28
CA GLN A 141 13.54 3.31 -21.34
C GLN A 141 12.67 3.57 -20.11
N SER A 142 12.66 4.80 -19.59
CA SER A 142 11.78 5.19 -18.49
C SER A 142 10.32 4.96 -18.85
N LYS A 143 9.85 5.41 -20.03
CA LYS A 143 8.48 5.15 -20.51
C LYS A 143 8.17 3.65 -20.63
N THR A 144 9.13 2.84 -21.02
CA THR A 144 8.95 1.38 -21.15
C THR A 144 8.80 0.73 -19.78
N VAL A 145 9.64 1.10 -18.82
CA VAL A 145 9.59 0.60 -17.42
C VAL A 145 8.25 0.94 -16.77
N GLU A 146 7.80 2.19 -16.88
CA GLU A 146 6.49 2.61 -16.35
C GLU A 146 5.33 1.84 -17.02
N GLN A 147 5.41 1.62 -18.33
CA GLN A 147 4.39 0.88 -19.07
C GLN A 147 4.37 -0.61 -18.69
N GLU A 148 5.52 -1.22 -18.43
CA GLU A 148 5.67 -2.59 -17.95
C GLU A 148 5.04 -2.74 -16.55
N ALA A 149 5.32 -1.82 -15.63
CA ALA A 149 4.73 -1.78 -14.29
C ALA A 149 3.20 -1.56 -14.32
N ASP A 150 2.70 -0.66 -15.18
CA ASP A 150 1.26 -0.44 -15.40
C ASP A 150 0.56 -1.71 -15.91
N ASN A 151 1.16 -2.39 -16.88
CA ASN A 151 0.62 -3.63 -17.42
C ASN A 151 0.63 -4.75 -16.38
N PHE A 152 1.70 -4.84 -15.58
CA PHE A 152 1.78 -5.78 -14.47
C PHE A 152 0.65 -5.54 -13.47
N SER A 153 0.42 -4.28 -13.07
CA SER A 153 -0.64 -3.92 -12.12
C SER A 153 -2.03 -4.30 -12.64
N LYS A 154 -2.38 -3.87 -13.87
CA LYS A 154 -3.70 -4.17 -14.47
C LYS A 154 -3.97 -5.67 -14.58
N ASN A 155 -2.96 -6.43 -14.99
CA ASN A 155 -3.10 -7.86 -15.25
C ASN A 155 -3.03 -8.71 -13.98
N THR A 156 -2.37 -8.22 -12.93
CA THR A 156 -2.39 -8.84 -11.60
C THR A 156 -3.74 -8.64 -10.93
N LEU A 157 -4.30 -7.43 -11.02
CA LEU A 157 -5.61 -7.11 -10.45
C LEU A 157 -6.75 -7.82 -11.17
N VAL A 158 -6.72 -7.83 -12.51
CA VAL A 158 -7.71 -8.52 -13.32
C VAL A 158 -6.99 -9.23 -14.46
N ASP A 159 -7.03 -10.57 -14.44
CA ASP A 159 -6.36 -11.38 -15.45
C ASP A 159 -6.75 -10.99 -16.88
N THR A 160 -5.79 -11.05 -17.80
CA THR A 160 -5.98 -10.60 -19.19
C THR A 160 -7.01 -11.44 -19.93
N ILE A 161 -7.09 -12.74 -19.65
CA ILE A 161 -8.03 -13.64 -20.32
C ILE A 161 -9.45 -13.33 -19.83
N GLN A 162 -9.63 -13.15 -18.53
CA GLN A 162 -10.91 -12.75 -17.94
C GLN A 162 -11.35 -11.37 -18.43
N TRP A 163 -10.42 -10.41 -18.52
CA TRP A 163 -10.68 -9.07 -19.04
C TRP A 163 -11.13 -9.09 -20.51
N LYS A 164 -10.41 -9.80 -21.38
CA LYS A 164 -10.78 -9.92 -22.80
C LYS A 164 -12.16 -10.55 -22.99
N LYS A 165 -12.51 -11.55 -22.16
CA LYS A 165 -13.86 -12.15 -22.16
C LYS A 165 -14.92 -11.13 -21.77
N PHE A 166 -14.68 -10.36 -20.72
CA PHE A 166 -15.56 -9.27 -20.27
C PHE A 166 -15.73 -8.18 -21.33
N MET A 167 -14.68 -7.86 -22.10
CA MET A 167 -14.76 -6.89 -23.18
C MET A 167 -15.50 -7.40 -24.42
N SER A 168 -15.49 -8.72 -24.64
CA SER A 168 -16.08 -9.35 -25.84
C SER A 168 -17.55 -9.76 -25.65
N SER A 169 -18.11 -9.66 -24.44
CA SER A 169 -19.49 -10.03 -24.13
C SER A 169 -20.53 -8.95 -24.49
N GLY A 170 -20.09 -7.76 -24.92
CA GLY A 170 -20.98 -6.67 -25.32
C GLY A 170 -21.66 -5.95 -24.15
N TYR A 171 -21.07 -6.00 -22.95
CA TYR A 171 -21.62 -5.33 -21.78
C TYR A 171 -21.74 -3.81 -21.96
N SER A 172 -22.81 -3.25 -21.37
CA SER A 172 -23.05 -1.80 -21.33
C SER A 172 -22.28 -1.08 -20.21
N PHE A 173 -21.50 -1.82 -19.42
CA PHE A 173 -20.87 -1.37 -18.18
C PHE A 173 -21.89 -0.79 -17.18
N SER A 174 -23.04 -1.46 -17.08
CA SER A 174 -24.01 -1.22 -16.02
C SER A 174 -23.45 -1.62 -14.65
N GLU A 175 -24.00 -1.03 -13.60
CA GLU A 175 -23.60 -1.33 -12.23
C GLU A 175 -23.71 -2.83 -11.90
N ALA A 176 -24.77 -3.48 -12.37
CA ALA A 176 -25.02 -4.90 -12.16
C ALA A 176 -23.98 -5.78 -12.86
N GLU A 177 -23.63 -5.46 -14.11
CA GLU A 177 -22.61 -6.17 -14.89
C GLU A 177 -21.23 -6.02 -14.25
N ILE A 178 -20.86 -4.81 -13.84
CA ILE A 178 -19.59 -4.55 -13.15
C ILE A 178 -19.50 -5.32 -11.83
N LYS A 179 -20.56 -5.27 -11.01
CA LYS A 179 -20.62 -6.02 -9.75
C LYS A 179 -20.57 -7.54 -9.98
N GLN A 180 -21.20 -8.04 -11.04
CA GLN A 180 -21.19 -9.45 -11.39
C GLN A 180 -19.78 -9.90 -11.79
N PHE A 181 -19.14 -9.19 -12.72
CA PHE A 181 -17.79 -9.51 -13.16
C PHE A 181 -16.76 -9.41 -12.01
N ALA A 182 -16.86 -8.37 -11.17
CA ALA A 182 -16.02 -8.22 -10.00
C ALA A 182 -16.10 -9.43 -9.04
N ARG A 183 -17.29 -10.00 -8.85
CA ARG A 183 -17.47 -11.24 -8.06
C ARG A 183 -16.80 -12.45 -8.72
N GLU A 184 -16.93 -12.59 -10.03
CA GLU A 184 -16.35 -13.71 -10.79
C GLU A 184 -14.82 -13.73 -10.70
N VAL A 185 -14.19 -12.56 -10.80
CA VAL A 185 -12.73 -12.41 -10.71
C VAL A 185 -12.23 -12.16 -9.29
N LYS A 186 -13.14 -12.13 -8.30
CA LYS A 186 -12.86 -11.97 -6.85
C LYS A 186 -12.13 -10.67 -6.48
N VAL A 187 -12.54 -9.55 -7.07
CA VAL A 187 -12.04 -8.21 -6.74
C VAL A 187 -13.15 -7.26 -6.34
N ALA A 188 -12.81 -6.11 -5.77
CA ALA A 188 -13.78 -5.06 -5.49
C ALA A 188 -14.32 -4.43 -6.79
N PRO A 189 -15.62 -4.08 -6.87
CA PRO A 189 -16.19 -3.41 -8.04
C PRO A 189 -15.45 -2.11 -8.43
N GLY A 190 -14.94 -1.37 -7.44
CA GLY A 190 -14.14 -0.16 -7.66
C GLY A 190 -12.93 -0.42 -8.56
N ILE A 191 -12.23 -1.56 -8.37
CA ILE A 191 -11.05 -1.95 -9.17
C ILE A 191 -11.42 -2.11 -10.65
N ILE A 192 -12.58 -2.71 -10.94
CA ILE A 192 -13.08 -2.85 -12.32
C ILE A 192 -13.37 -1.47 -12.92
N VAL A 193 -14.03 -0.59 -12.14
CA VAL A 193 -14.27 0.80 -12.58
C VAL A 193 -12.97 1.54 -12.85
N GLY A 194 -11.97 1.41 -11.99
CA GLY A 194 -10.65 2.02 -12.16
C GLY A 194 -10.00 1.59 -13.47
N ARG A 195 -10.05 0.29 -13.81
CA ARG A 195 -9.53 -0.21 -15.10
C ARG A 195 -10.32 0.32 -16.29
N LEU A 196 -11.65 0.33 -16.23
CA LEU A 196 -12.49 0.89 -17.30
C LEU A 196 -12.21 2.39 -17.54
N GLN A 197 -12.00 3.17 -16.48
CA GLN A 197 -11.67 4.59 -16.58
C GLN A 197 -10.26 4.82 -17.15
N GLN A 198 -9.28 4.05 -16.69
CA GLN A 198 -7.91 4.05 -17.20
C GLN A 198 -7.84 3.70 -18.70
N GLU A 199 -8.63 2.72 -19.15
CA GLU A 199 -8.73 2.32 -20.57
C GLU A 199 -9.67 3.23 -21.39
N LYS A 200 -10.17 4.33 -20.81
CA LYS A 200 -11.05 5.34 -21.44
C LYS A 200 -12.38 4.78 -21.95
N LEU A 201 -12.83 3.66 -21.40
CA LEU A 201 -14.13 3.04 -21.68
C LEU A 201 -15.25 3.67 -20.84
N LEU A 202 -14.89 4.22 -19.68
CA LEU A 202 -15.72 5.10 -18.88
C LEU A 202 -15.00 6.43 -18.64
N SER A 203 -15.75 7.52 -18.54
CA SER A 203 -15.20 8.78 -18.02
C SER A 203 -14.98 8.68 -16.50
N TYR A 204 -14.06 9.49 -15.98
CA TYR A 204 -13.70 9.51 -14.55
C TYR A 204 -14.83 9.94 -13.60
N THR A 205 -15.99 10.36 -14.11
CA THR A 205 -17.18 10.70 -13.32
C THR A 205 -18.20 9.57 -13.26
N GLN A 206 -18.07 8.56 -14.13
CA GLN A 206 -19.00 7.44 -14.20
C GLN A 206 -18.61 6.34 -13.22
N ARG A 207 -19.62 5.73 -12.58
CA ARG A 207 -19.49 4.54 -11.73
C ARG A 207 -18.64 4.73 -10.46
N ASN A 208 -18.40 5.97 -10.04
CA ASN A 208 -17.63 6.26 -8.82
C ASN A 208 -18.37 5.80 -7.55
N GLU A 209 -19.69 5.61 -7.59
CA GLU A 209 -20.47 5.01 -6.50
C GLU A 209 -20.06 3.57 -6.16
N LEU A 210 -19.33 2.89 -7.06
CA LEU A 210 -18.79 1.56 -6.86
C LEU A 210 -17.39 1.54 -6.24
N LYS A 211 -16.75 2.70 -6.15
CA LYS A 211 -15.42 2.86 -5.55
C LYS A 211 -15.57 3.11 -4.05
N ARG A 212 -14.63 2.57 -3.27
CA ARG A 212 -14.59 2.77 -1.83
C ARG A 212 -13.47 3.74 -1.50
N SER A 213 -13.80 4.84 -0.84
CA SER A 213 -12.77 5.73 -0.30
C SER A 213 -12.05 5.03 0.83
N LEU A 214 -10.72 5.03 0.80
CA LEU A 214 -9.92 4.51 1.90
C LEU A 214 -9.75 5.58 2.96
N VAL A 215 -10.19 5.29 4.17
CA VAL A 215 -9.94 6.12 5.35
C VAL A 215 -8.90 5.44 6.24
N TRP A 216 -8.09 6.24 6.92
CA TRP A 216 -6.99 5.78 7.77
C TRP A 216 -7.38 4.83 8.92
N SER A 217 -8.67 4.70 9.21
CA SER A 217 -9.20 3.78 10.22
C SER A 217 -9.59 2.41 9.67
N GLU A 218 -9.58 2.23 8.33
CA GLU A 218 -10.03 1.01 7.63
C GLU A 218 -8.87 0.13 7.13
N LEU A 219 -7.65 0.53 7.49
CA LEU A 219 -6.38 -0.10 7.16
C LEU A 219 -5.71 -0.47 8.48
#